data_AF-A0A8U0WQH9-F1
#
_entry.id   AF-A0A8U0WQH9-F1
#
_cell.length_a   1.000
_cell.length_b   1.000
_cell.length_c   1.000
_cell.angle_alpha   90.00
_cell.angle_beta   90.00
_cell.angle_gamma   90.00
#
_symmetry.space_group_name_H-M   'P 1'
#
loop_
_entity.id
_entity.type
_entity.pdbx_description
1 polymer ?
#
loop_
_entity_poly.entity_id
_entity_poly.type
_entity_poly.pdbx_seq_one_letter_code
_entity_poly.pdbx_strand_id
1 'polypeptide(L)'
;MKTIVIISAICVCVGALTLEELQIGLRAVIPVCRIDSGIDEKKEDDFRNGIIDVENEKVQLFSECLIKKFNAYDDGGNFNEVVVREIAEIYLDENEVNKLITECSAISDADIHLKSSKLIKCFAKYKTLKEIMNE
;
A
#
# COMPACT_ATOMS: atom_id res chain seq x y z
N MET A 1 -3.06 16.14 30.30
CA MET A 1 -3.35 14.70 30.48
C MET A 1 -3.24 14.05 29.12
N LYS A 2 -2.30 13.12 28.96
CA LYS A 2 -1.96 12.45 27.71
C LYS A 2 -2.81 11.19 27.60
N THR A 3 -3.79 11.18 26.70
CA THR A 3 -4.55 9.97 26.39
C THR A 3 -3.73 9.14 25.41
N ILE A 4 -2.95 8.20 25.93
CA ILE A 4 -2.29 7.19 25.11
C ILE A 4 -3.39 6.21 24.72
N VAL A 5 -3.89 6.33 23.49
CA VAL A 5 -4.70 5.29 22.86
C VAL A 5 -3.72 4.17 22.51
N ILE A 6 -3.62 3.19 23.40
CA ILE A 6 -2.97 1.92 23.09
C ILE A 6 -3.89 1.26 22.07
N ILE A 7 -3.50 1.30 20.80
CA ILE A 7 -4.12 0.50 19.74
C ILE A 7 -3.82 -0.95 20.12
N SER A 8 -4.78 -1.54 20.82
CA SER A 8 -4.83 -2.96 21.13
C SER A 8 -4.59 -3.72 19.84
N ALA A 9 -3.57 -4.59 19.86
CA ALA A 9 -3.32 -5.58 18.83
C ALA A 9 -4.63 -6.23 18.42
N ILE A 10 -4.99 -6.09 17.15
CA ILE A 10 -6.06 -6.86 16.54
C ILE A 10 -5.60 -8.31 16.66
N CYS A 11 -6.30 -9.07 17.50
CA CYS A 11 -6.17 -10.52 17.54
C CYS A 11 -6.61 -10.99 16.15
N VAL A 12 -5.65 -11.32 15.29
CA VAL A 12 -5.90 -11.88 13.96
C VAL A 12 -6.41 -13.30 14.18
N CYS A 13 -7.70 -13.41 14.48
CA CYS A 13 -8.45 -14.62 14.20
C CYS A 13 -8.23 -14.91 12.72
N VAL A 14 -7.80 -16.11 12.38
CA VAL A 14 -7.46 -16.58 11.04
C VAL A 14 -8.72 -16.56 10.16
N GLY A 15 -9.11 -15.38 9.70
CA GLY A 15 -10.08 -15.12 8.66
C GLY A 15 -9.34 -14.41 7.54
N ALA A 16 -9.48 -14.91 6.31
CA ALA A 16 -8.93 -14.23 5.15
C ALA A 16 -9.50 -12.80 5.11
N LEU A 17 -8.62 -11.80 4.94
CA LEU A 17 -9.03 -10.40 4.78
C LEU A 17 -9.99 -10.30 3.59
N THR A 18 -11.19 -9.78 3.81
CA THR A 18 -12.17 -9.59 2.73
C THR A 18 -11.90 -8.28 1.96
N LEU A 19 -12.48 -8.16 0.76
CA LEU A 19 -12.42 -6.92 -0.01
C LEU A 19 -13.02 -5.73 0.76
N GLU A 20 -14.13 -5.95 1.48
CA GLU A 20 -14.76 -4.90 2.28
C GLU A 20 -13.85 -4.41 3.41
N GLU A 21 -13.20 -5.33 4.13
CA GLU A 21 -12.25 -4.99 5.20
C GLU A 21 -11.01 -4.28 4.66
N LEU A 22 -10.50 -4.71 3.50
CA LEU A 22 -9.41 -4.00 2.80
C LEU A 22 -9.82 -2.57 2.45
N GLN A 23 -11.01 -2.39 1.87
CA GLN A 23 -11.52 -1.05 1.53
C GLN A 23 -11.73 -0.18 2.77
N ILE A 24 -12.24 -0.73 3.88
CA ILE A 24 -12.35 -0.01 5.16
C ILE A 24 -10.96 0.42 5.65
N GLY A 25 -9.99 -0.49 5.61
CA GLY A 25 -8.60 -0.20 5.96
C GLY A 25 -8.01 0.92 5.11
N LEU A 26 -8.19 0.87 3.79
CA LEU A 26 -7.71 1.90 2.87
C LEU A 26 -8.36 3.27 3.16
N ARG A 27 -9.68 3.30 3.38
CA ARG A 27 -10.41 4.54 3.73
C ARG A 27 -9.94 5.14 5.05
N ALA A 28 -9.50 4.31 6.01
CA ALA A 28 -8.94 4.78 7.27
C ALA A 28 -7.48 5.26 7.15
N VAL A 29 -6.67 4.59 6.32
CA VAL A 29 -5.23 4.86 6.20
C VAL A 29 -4.94 6.06 5.30
N ILE A 30 -5.66 6.22 4.17
CA ILE A 30 -5.37 7.27 3.19
C ILE A 30 -5.37 8.68 3.81
N PRO A 31 -6.35 9.09 4.64
CA PRO A 31 -6.33 10.41 5.28
C PRO A 31 -5.12 10.61 6.21
N VAL A 32 -4.69 9.56 6.92
CA VAL A 32 -3.51 9.59 7.78
C VAL A 32 -2.26 9.79 6.93
N CYS A 33 -2.09 9.00 5.87
CA CYS A 33 -0.94 9.14 4.98
C CYS A 33 -0.92 10.47 4.24
N ARG A 34 -2.08 11.06 3.93
CA ARG A 34 -2.17 12.40 3.32
C ARG A 34 -1.60 13.46 4.26
N ILE A 35 -1.97 13.40 5.54
CA ILE A 35 -1.47 14.32 6.58
C ILE A 35 0.03 14.11 6.78
N ASP A 36 0.48 12.86 6.91
CA ASP A 36 1.88 12.54 7.20
C ASP A 36 2.82 12.92 6.04
N SER A 37 2.40 12.70 4.80
CA SER A 37 3.21 13.02 3.61
C SER A 37 3.14 14.49 3.24
N GLY A 38 1.99 15.14 3.43
CA GLY A 38 1.69 16.47 2.90
C GLY A 38 1.45 16.49 1.38
N ILE A 39 1.04 15.37 0.80
CA ILE A 39 0.64 15.29 -0.61
C ILE A 39 -0.57 16.21 -0.89
N ASP A 40 -0.52 16.94 -2.01
CA ASP A 40 -1.67 17.74 -2.44
C ASP A 40 -2.75 16.89 -3.12
N GLU A 41 -3.98 17.40 -3.11
CA GLU A 41 -5.17 16.69 -3.60
C GLU A 41 -5.01 16.21 -5.05
N LYS A 42 -4.43 17.03 -5.92
CA LYS A 42 -4.22 16.66 -7.33
C LYS A 42 -3.26 15.49 -7.46
N LYS A 43 -2.12 15.52 -6.76
CA LYS A 43 -1.16 14.40 -6.79
C LYS A 43 -1.73 13.13 -6.17
N GLU A 44 -2.56 13.25 -5.14
CA GLU A 44 -3.24 12.08 -4.58
C GLU A 44 -4.27 11.50 -5.55
N ASP A 45 -5.03 12.35 -6.26
CA ASP A 45 -5.96 11.89 -7.28
C ASP A 45 -5.21 11.19 -8.42
N ASP A 46 -4.12 11.77 -8.91
CA ASP A 46 -3.23 11.14 -9.89
C ASP A 46 -2.72 9.79 -9.38
N PHE A 47 -2.25 9.75 -8.13
CA PHE A 47 -1.79 8.53 -7.45
C PHE A 47 -2.88 7.45 -7.42
N ARG A 48 -4.11 7.81 -7.02
CA ARG A 48 -5.24 6.89 -6.94
C ARG A 48 -5.61 6.31 -8.31
N ASN A 49 -5.43 7.08 -9.37
CA ASN A 49 -5.63 6.65 -10.76
C ASN A 49 -4.41 5.89 -11.34
N GLY A 50 -3.38 5.58 -10.54
CA GLY A 50 -2.20 4.84 -10.97
C GLY A 50 -1.10 5.68 -11.63
N ILE A 51 -1.23 7.00 -11.64
CA ILE A 51 -0.23 7.93 -12.17
C ILE A 51 0.75 8.26 -11.04
N ILE A 52 1.77 7.41 -10.88
CA ILE A 52 2.74 7.53 -9.79
C ILE A 52 3.99 8.30 -10.26
N ASP A 53 4.12 9.56 -9.81
CA ASP A 53 5.32 10.38 -9.98
C ASP A 53 6.40 9.96 -8.97
N VAL A 54 7.26 9.03 -9.37
CA VAL A 54 8.28 8.44 -8.50
C VAL A 54 9.37 9.43 -8.11
N GLU A 55 9.53 10.55 -8.81
CA GLU A 55 10.53 11.58 -8.52
C GLU A 55 10.00 12.62 -7.51
N ASN A 56 8.69 12.62 -7.23
CA ASN A 56 8.09 13.56 -6.29
C ASN A 56 8.21 13.06 -4.85
N GLU A 57 8.90 13.83 -4.01
CA GLU A 57 9.10 13.51 -2.58
C GLU A 57 7.78 13.23 -1.82
N LYS A 58 6.72 14.01 -2.08
CA LYS A 58 5.42 13.84 -1.38
C LYS A 58 4.70 12.58 -1.82
N VAL A 59 4.82 12.20 -3.10
CA VAL A 59 4.33 10.91 -3.61
C VAL A 59 5.12 9.75 -3.00
N GLN A 60 6.44 9.88 -2.89
CA GLN A 60 7.29 8.87 -2.25
C GLN A 60 6.92 8.64 -0.77
N LEU A 61 6.78 9.73 0.00
CA LEU A 61 6.37 9.65 1.42
C LEU A 61 4.95 9.07 1.58
N PHE A 62 4.03 9.44 0.70
CA PHE A 62 2.67 8.88 0.70
C PHE A 62 2.68 7.38 0.41
N SER A 63 3.49 6.96 -0.57
CA SER A 63 3.69 5.55 -0.93
C SER A 63 4.24 4.74 0.24
N GLU A 64 5.28 5.26 0.89
CA GLU A 64 5.92 4.60 2.03
C GLU A 64 4.95 4.45 3.19
N CYS A 65 4.18 5.50 3.50
CA CYS A 65 3.16 5.44 4.55
C CYS A 65 2.15 4.31 4.28
N LEU A 66 1.64 4.19 3.06
CA LEU A 66 0.70 3.13 2.69
C LEU A 66 1.35 1.74 2.86
N ILE A 67 2.53 1.52 2.28
CA ILE A 67 3.22 0.22 2.35
C ILE A 67 3.47 -0.19 3.80
N LYS A 68 3.91 0.74 4.66
CA LYS A 68 4.11 0.48 6.10
C LYS A 68 2.82 0.13 6.83
N LYS A 69 1.72 0.83 6.55
CA LYS A 69 0.44 0.60 7.25
C LYS A 69 -0.19 -0.75 6.93
N PHE A 70 0.12 -1.30 5.76
CA PHE A 70 -0.31 -2.64 5.34
C PHE A 70 0.77 -3.71 5.51
N ASN A 71 1.90 -3.42 6.16
CA ASN A 71 3.01 -4.36 6.38
C ASN A 71 3.52 -5.04 5.09
N ALA A 72 3.48 -4.33 3.97
CA ALA A 72 4.07 -4.80 2.71
C ALA A 72 5.62 -4.71 2.72
N TYR A 73 6.19 -4.25 3.83
CA TYR A 73 7.58 -4.49 4.21
C TYR A 73 7.67 -5.52 5.34
N ASP A 74 8.75 -6.31 5.34
CA ASP A 74 9.15 -7.10 6.51
C ASP A 74 9.91 -6.22 7.53
N ASP A 75 10.28 -6.80 8.67
CA ASP A 75 11.02 -6.12 9.73
C ASP A 75 12.39 -5.56 9.27
N GLY A 76 12.91 -6.04 8.13
CA GLY A 76 14.15 -5.61 7.50
C GLY A 76 13.96 -4.56 6.39
N GLY A 77 12.73 -4.12 6.10
CA GLY A 77 12.43 -3.19 5.01
C GLY A 77 12.45 -3.83 3.62
N ASN A 78 12.42 -5.16 3.53
CA ASN A 78 12.32 -5.90 2.28
C ASN A 78 10.86 -6.11 1.92
N PHE A 79 10.61 -6.38 0.64
CA PHE A 79 9.27 -6.69 0.14
C PHE A 79 8.71 -7.92 0.87
N ASN A 80 7.56 -7.77 1.53
CA ASN A 80 6.91 -8.85 2.24
C ASN A 80 5.98 -9.61 1.28
N GLU A 81 6.53 -10.62 0.60
CA GLU A 81 5.78 -11.39 -0.40
C GLU A 81 4.51 -12.01 0.16
N VAL A 82 4.54 -12.55 1.38
CA VAL A 82 3.39 -13.22 1.99
C VAL A 82 2.22 -12.26 2.11
N VAL A 83 2.45 -11.09 2.72
CA VAL A 83 1.40 -10.08 2.93
C VAL A 83 0.92 -9.47 1.62
N VAL A 84 1.84 -9.17 0.69
CA VAL A 84 1.45 -8.59 -0.61
C VAL A 84 0.63 -9.58 -1.43
N ARG A 85 0.98 -10.87 -1.39
CA ARG A 85 0.22 -11.94 -2.05
C ARG A 85 -1.18 -12.07 -1.46
N GLU A 86 -1.29 -12.16 -0.13
CA GLU A 86 -2.58 -12.24 0.56
C GLU A 86 -3.50 -11.07 0.21
N ILE A 87 -2.96 -9.84 0.14
CA ILE A 87 -3.74 -8.67 -0.25
C ILE A 87 -4.13 -8.73 -1.74
N ALA A 88 -3.21 -9.13 -2.62
CA ALA A 88 -3.47 -9.18 -4.06
C ALA A 88 -4.52 -10.24 -4.44
N GLU A 89 -4.54 -11.39 -3.76
CA GLU A 89 -5.51 -12.48 -3.97
C GLU A 89 -6.97 -12.06 -3.67
N ILE A 90 -7.17 -10.93 -2.98
CA ILE A 90 -8.52 -10.38 -2.71
C ILE A 90 -9.18 -9.85 -3.98
N TYR A 91 -8.40 -9.34 -4.95
CA TYR A 91 -8.94 -8.59 -6.10
C TYR A 91 -8.31 -8.98 -7.46
N LEU A 92 -7.38 -9.94 -7.48
CA LEU A 92 -6.74 -10.47 -8.69
C LEU A 92 -6.86 -11.99 -8.76
N ASP A 93 -6.77 -12.55 -9.96
CA ASP A 93 -6.64 -14.00 -10.13
C ASP A 93 -5.21 -14.50 -9.84
N GLU A 94 -5.05 -15.81 -9.62
CA GLU A 94 -3.77 -16.43 -9.25
C GLU A 94 -2.63 -16.12 -10.26
N ASN A 95 -2.94 -16.04 -11.55
CA ASN A 95 -1.93 -15.76 -12.58
C ASN A 95 -1.50 -14.28 -12.55
N GLU A 96 -2.44 -13.37 -12.32
CA GLU A 96 -2.12 -11.95 -12.11
C GLU A 96 -1.32 -11.73 -10.81
N VAL A 97 -1.69 -12.39 -9.72
CA VAL A 97 -0.94 -12.37 -8.45
C VAL A 97 0.50 -12.84 -8.67
N ASN A 98 0.70 -13.98 -9.35
CA ASN A 98 2.04 -14.51 -9.59
C ASN A 98 2.91 -13.57 -10.44
N LYS A 99 2.31 -12.90 -11.44
CA LYS A 99 3.01 -11.87 -12.22
C LYS A 99 3.38 -10.67 -11.35
N LEU A 100 2.42 -10.16 -10.55
CA LEU A 100 2.65 -9.04 -9.64
C LEU A 100 3.80 -9.32 -8.69
N ILE A 101 3.80 -10.47 -8.03
CA ILE A 101 4.87 -10.84 -7.11
C ILE A 101 6.21 -10.94 -7.83
N THR A 102 6.26 -11.61 -8.99
CA THR A 102 7.50 -11.78 -9.76
C THR A 102 8.08 -10.44 -10.21
N GLU A 103 7.23 -9.52 -10.71
CA GLU A 103 7.69 -8.21 -11.19
C GLU A 103 8.07 -7.27 -10.06
N CYS A 104 7.21 -7.15 -9.04
CA CYS A 104 7.34 -6.09 -8.03
C CYS A 104 8.33 -6.46 -6.92
N SER A 105 8.52 -7.74 -6.59
CA SER A 105 9.51 -8.16 -5.58
C SER A 105 10.96 -7.88 -6.01
N ALA A 106 11.22 -7.80 -7.33
CA ALA A 106 12.55 -7.47 -7.88
C ALA A 106 12.94 -6.00 -7.67
N ILE A 107 12.01 -5.14 -7.27
CA ILE A 107 12.26 -3.71 -7.04
C ILE A 107 13.07 -3.55 -5.75
N SER A 108 14.30 -3.05 -5.92
CA SER A 108 15.20 -2.71 -4.84
C SER A 108 15.78 -1.32 -5.06
N ASP A 109 15.87 -0.55 -3.98
CA ASP A 109 16.54 0.74 -3.92
C ASP A 109 17.05 0.95 -2.50
N ALA A 110 18.19 1.65 -2.36
CA ALA A 110 18.75 2.01 -1.06
C ALA A 110 17.90 3.07 -0.34
N ASP A 111 17.24 3.93 -1.11
CA ASP A 111 16.26 4.89 -0.60
C ASP A 111 14.88 4.24 -0.49
N ILE A 112 14.40 4.10 0.74
CA ILE A 112 13.11 3.47 1.04
C ILE A 112 11.92 4.26 0.48
N HIS A 113 12.01 5.58 0.39
CA HIS A 113 10.96 6.44 -0.13
C HIS A 113 10.79 6.21 -1.64
N LEU A 114 11.91 6.19 -2.36
CA LEU A 114 11.94 5.89 -3.79
C LEU A 114 11.54 4.43 -4.07
N LYS A 115 12.01 3.48 -3.25
CA LYS A 115 11.58 2.07 -3.32
C LYS A 115 10.06 1.97 -3.19
N SER A 116 9.48 2.70 -2.24
CA SER A 116 8.04 2.68 -1.97
C SER A 116 7.22 3.16 -3.17
N SER A 117 7.60 4.30 -3.79
CA SER A 117 6.87 4.82 -4.95
C SER A 117 6.97 3.90 -6.16
N LYS A 118 8.14 3.28 -6.39
CA LYS A 118 8.32 2.30 -7.47
C LYS A 118 7.48 1.04 -7.23
N LEU A 119 7.38 0.56 -5.99
CA LEU A 119 6.52 -0.58 -5.64
C LEU A 119 5.04 -0.27 -5.90
N ILE A 120 4.53 0.87 -5.40
CA ILE A 120 3.15 1.28 -5.69
C ILE A 120 2.92 1.40 -7.19
N LYS A 121 3.86 2.00 -7.94
CA LYS A 121 3.78 2.11 -9.40
C LYS A 121 3.70 0.75 -10.07
N CYS A 122 4.39 -0.25 -9.52
CA CYS A 122 4.32 -1.62 -10.00
C CYS A 122 2.95 -2.26 -9.72
N PHE A 123 2.42 -2.12 -8.50
CA PHE A 123 1.10 -2.63 -8.13
C PHE A 123 -0.02 -2.00 -8.99
N ALA A 124 0.08 -0.70 -9.26
CA ALA A 124 -0.89 0.05 -10.05
C ALA A 124 -0.98 -0.41 -11.52
N LYS A 125 -0.03 -1.21 -12.02
CA LYS A 125 -0.16 -1.85 -13.34
C LYS A 125 -1.25 -2.92 -13.40
N TYR A 126 -1.55 -3.55 -12.27
CA TYR A 126 -2.51 -4.66 -12.17
C TYR A 126 -3.88 -4.16 -11.70
N LYS A 127 -3.90 -3.32 -10.67
CA LYS A 127 -5.12 -2.70 -10.17
C LYS A 127 -4.79 -1.37 -9.52
N THR A 128 -5.50 -0.32 -9.90
CA THR A 128 -5.32 1.01 -9.29
C THR A 128 -6.03 1.07 -7.93
N LEU A 129 -5.55 1.94 -7.05
CA LEU A 129 -6.19 2.16 -5.75
C LEU A 129 -7.65 2.62 -5.91
N LYS A 130 -7.93 3.43 -6.93
CA LYS A 130 -9.30 3.86 -7.24
C LYS A 130 -10.20 2.69 -7.63
N GLU A 131 -9.71 1.73 -8.42
CA GLU A 131 -10.51 0.55 -8.78
C GLU A 131 -10.82 -0.29 -7.53
N ILE A 132 -9.81 -0.60 -6.71
CA ILE A 132 -9.98 -1.39 -5.48
C ILE A 132 -11.02 -0.75 -4.53
N MET A 133 -11.02 0.58 -4.42
CA MET A 133 -11.93 1.30 -3.51
C MET A 133 -13.38 1.43 -3.99
N ASN A 134 -13.65 1.15 -5.28
CA ASN A 134 -14.95 1.36 -5.94
C ASN A 134 -15.52 0.08 -6.58
N GLU A 135 -14.87 -1.06 -6.36
CA GLU A 135 -15.36 -2.40 -6.74
C GLU A 135 -16.42 -2.89 -5.74
#